data_AF-A0A8T8DVI5-F1
#
_entry.id   AF-A0A8T8DVI5-F1
#
_cell.length_a   1.000
_cell.length_b   1.000
_cell.length_c   1.000
_cell.angle_alpha   90.00
_cell.angle_beta   90.00
_cell.angle_gamma   90.00
#
_symmetry.space_group_name_H-M   'P 1'
#
loop_
_entity.id
_entity.type
_entity.pdbx_description
1 polymer ?
#
loop_
_entity_poly.entity_id
_entity_poly.type
_entity_poly.pdbx_seq_one_letter_code
_entity_poly.pdbx_strand_id
1 'polypeptide(L)'
;MPPHIVMVHCHDLGRYVGCYGAAVDTSRIDALAADGVRFDRHFVTAPQCSPSRSSLMTGRHPHQNGMLGLAHGNWEVGPHERFLPELLGEAGYETHRFGLQHVTEFPERLGYDRTHNEESLTSETPTSVHEGARARTVADDVAEWLEAGDHDDPLFASVGFFELHRIAVDSGFSFDGERYDAPDPDAVEPLEFLPDRPGIRSDIAGMDGMVSAIDDGVGTIVDALENEGLAEDTLLLFTTEHGLAMPRAKGTCFDAGIEAALLMAQPGTIASGRVVDDLVSNVDVFATLLDIADAPVPGVDTDGDDIAGQSFAPQLFDGGNSGGANGAAGKDAYKPRDRVFSGMTWHDRYNPIRAIRTDRWKYIRNFWHLPAVYMTTDVFCSAAGRELHEEYYGRQRPYEELYDLEADPLERENLAAGDDPDDPATETVRDELRTDLLEWMDATADPLLEGPVLPNNWETVHPRLEDDRDDIRR
;
A
#
# COMPACT_ATOMS: atom_id res chain seq x y z
N MET A 1 -14.18 -20.36 17.27
CA MET A 1 -13.18 -19.43 17.82
C MET A 1 -12.77 -18.54 16.67
N PRO A 2 -12.33 -17.29 16.91
CA PRO A 2 -11.72 -16.47 15.87
C PRO A 2 -10.56 -17.24 15.21
N PRO A 3 -10.34 -17.10 13.90
CA PRO A 3 -9.22 -17.77 13.23
C PRO A 3 -7.89 -17.14 13.63
N HIS A 4 -6.79 -17.87 13.46
CA HIS A 4 -5.47 -17.25 13.36
C HIS A 4 -5.44 -16.29 12.18
N ILE A 5 -4.60 -15.26 12.27
CA ILE A 5 -4.43 -14.29 11.16
C ILE A 5 -2.95 -14.21 10.81
N VAL A 6 -2.61 -14.53 9.57
CA VAL A 6 -1.28 -14.31 9.02
C VAL A 6 -1.40 -13.29 7.89
N MET A 7 -0.75 -12.14 8.05
CA MET A 7 -0.76 -11.05 7.08
C MET A 7 0.63 -10.89 6.47
N VAL A 8 0.77 -11.32 5.22
CA VAL A 8 1.97 -11.10 4.40
C VAL A 8 1.81 -9.79 3.63
N HIS A 9 2.79 -8.90 3.74
CA HIS A 9 2.82 -7.63 3.01
C HIS A 9 4.18 -7.33 2.39
N CYS A 10 4.16 -6.84 1.16
CA CYS A 10 5.35 -6.59 0.35
C CYS A 10 5.58 -5.10 0.07
N HIS A 11 6.84 -4.73 -0.15
CA HIS A 11 7.23 -3.38 -0.52
C HIS A 11 7.10 -3.16 -2.03
N ASP A 12 6.54 -2.03 -2.46
CA ASP A 12 6.58 -1.57 -3.87
C ASP A 12 6.06 -2.59 -4.94
N LEU A 13 5.19 -3.55 -4.58
CA LEU A 13 4.77 -4.64 -5.48
C LEU A 13 3.56 -4.27 -6.36
N GLY A 14 2.67 -3.40 -5.87
CA GLY A 14 1.40 -3.11 -6.53
C GLY A 14 0.59 -4.40 -6.79
N ARG A 15 0.21 -4.60 -8.06
CA ARG A 15 -0.45 -5.83 -8.53
C ARG A 15 0.45 -6.66 -9.44
N TYR A 16 1.77 -6.53 -9.33
CA TYR A 16 2.71 -7.17 -10.25
C TYR A 16 2.94 -8.66 -9.89
N VAL A 17 1.87 -9.45 -9.96
CA VAL A 17 1.84 -10.91 -9.78
C VAL A 17 0.92 -11.56 -10.82
N GLY A 18 1.13 -12.83 -11.14
CA GLY A 18 0.47 -13.58 -12.21
C GLY A 18 -1.05 -13.58 -12.13
N CYS A 19 -1.61 -13.77 -10.92
CA CYS A 19 -3.06 -13.72 -10.70
C CYS A 19 -3.68 -12.35 -10.96
N TYR A 20 -2.91 -11.28 -11.13
CA TYR A 20 -3.38 -9.96 -11.58
C TYR A 20 -2.97 -9.63 -13.03
N GLY A 21 -2.38 -10.59 -13.75
CA GLY A 21 -2.02 -10.47 -15.17
C GLY A 21 -0.58 -10.07 -15.44
N ALA A 22 0.30 -9.98 -14.42
CA ALA A 22 1.71 -9.74 -14.66
C ALA A 22 2.37 -10.95 -15.34
N ALA A 23 3.29 -10.69 -16.28
CA ALA A 23 4.01 -11.72 -17.03
C ALA A 23 5.22 -12.29 -16.26
N VAL A 24 5.00 -12.70 -15.01
CA VAL A 24 6.01 -13.25 -14.11
C VAL A 24 5.45 -14.51 -13.43
N ASP A 25 6.32 -15.50 -13.17
CA ASP A 25 5.90 -16.74 -12.51
C ASP A 25 5.72 -16.51 -11.00
N THR A 26 4.46 -16.50 -10.56
CA THR A 26 4.07 -16.45 -9.15
C THR A 26 3.13 -17.59 -8.81
N SER A 27 3.51 -18.82 -9.20
CA SER A 27 2.66 -20.00 -9.07
C SER A 27 2.13 -20.25 -7.66
N ARG A 28 2.88 -19.90 -6.60
CA ARG A 28 2.44 -20.09 -5.20
C ARG A 28 1.41 -19.04 -4.78
N ILE A 29 1.61 -17.78 -5.14
CA ILE A 29 0.63 -16.70 -4.92
C ILE A 29 -0.61 -16.91 -5.78
N ASP A 30 -0.45 -17.42 -7.00
CA ASP A 30 -1.57 -17.73 -7.89
C ASP A 30 -2.42 -18.89 -7.34
N ALA A 31 -1.79 -19.88 -6.70
CA ALA A 31 -2.49 -20.92 -5.95
C ALA A 31 -3.28 -20.34 -4.77
N LEU A 32 -2.69 -19.40 -4.01
CA LEU A 32 -3.40 -18.70 -2.93
C LEU A 32 -4.65 -17.97 -3.45
N ALA A 33 -4.55 -17.29 -4.59
CA ALA A 33 -5.69 -16.64 -5.22
C ALA A 33 -6.75 -17.66 -5.70
N ALA A 34 -6.33 -18.80 -6.23
CA ALA A 34 -7.21 -19.88 -6.67
C ALA A 34 -7.92 -20.57 -5.51
N ASP A 35 -7.28 -20.65 -4.33
CA ASP A 35 -7.83 -21.29 -3.14
C ASP A 35 -8.63 -20.33 -2.24
N GLY A 36 -8.57 -19.02 -2.51
CA GLY A 36 -9.27 -17.99 -1.74
C GLY A 36 -10.05 -16.98 -2.59
N VAL A 37 -10.01 -15.72 -2.15
CA VAL A 37 -10.67 -14.56 -2.76
C VAL A 37 -9.62 -13.57 -3.24
N ARG A 38 -9.71 -13.18 -4.52
CA ARG A 38 -8.93 -12.08 -5.12
C ARG A 38 -9.79 -10.82 -5.23
N PHE A 39 -9.27 -9.68 -4.78
CA PHE A 39 -9.94 -8.39 -4.90
C PHE A 39 -9.36 -7.59 -6.07
N ASP A 40 -10.15 -7.34 -7.11
CA ASP A 40 -9.67 -6.69 -8.35
C ASP A 40 -9.58 -5.16 -8.24
N ARG A 41 -10.37 -4.58 -7.32
CA ARG A 41 -10.48 -3.12 -7.12
C ARG A 41 -10.09 -2.71 -5.71
N HIS A 42 -8.89 -3.13 -5.29
CA HIS A 42 -8.26 -2.74 -4.03
C HIS A 42 -7.26 -1.58 -4.22
N PHE A 43 -7.44 -0.50 -3.45
CA PHE A 43 -6.66 0.73 -3.55
C PHE A 43 -6.10 1.18 -2.20
N VAL A 44 -4.86 1.65 -2.21
CA VAL A 44 -4.20 2.19 -1.02
C VAL A 44 -4.50 3.67 -0.83
N THR A 45 -4.40 4.13 0.40
CA THR A 45 -4.66 5.53 0.78
C THR A 45 -3.49 6.46 0.52
N ALA A 46 -2.29 5.93 0.24
CA ALA A 46 -1.13 6.72 -0.14
C ALA A 46 -0.23 5.97 -1.13
N PRO A 47 0.35 6.64 -2.15
CA PRO A 47 1.27 6.03 -3.11
C PRO A 47 2.72 5.99 -2.59
N GLN A 48 2.90 5.78 -1.29
CA GLN A 48 4.20 5.74 -0.62
C GLN A 48 4.13 4.95 0.69
N CYS A 49 5.28 4.43 1.11
CA CYS A 49 5.32 3.30 2.03
C CYS A 49 4.78 3.58 3.43
N SER A 50 5.50 4.35 4.26
CA SER A 50 5.12 4.55 5.65
C SER A 50 3.70 5.10 5.85
N PRO A 51 3.24 6.07 5.06
CA PRO A 51 1.85 6.57 5.12
C PRO A 51 0.79 5.56 4.70
N SER A 52 1.08 4.70 3.72
CA SER A 52 0.13 3.66 3.33
C SER A 52 0.06 2.55 4.38
N ARG A 53 1.22 2.09 4.86
CA ARG A 53 1.32 1.08 5.93
C ARG A 53 0.69 1.58 7.23
N SER A 54 0.88 2.85 7.60
CA SER A 54 0.21 3.42 8.78
C SER A 54 -1.30 3.36 8.64
N SER A 55 -1.83 3.60 7.44
CA SER A 55 -3.27 3.53 7.18
C SER A 55 -3.81 2.10 7.25
N LEU A 56 -3.06 1.12 6.73
CA LEU A 56 -3.37 -0.30 6.89
C LEU A 56 -3.35 -0.74 8.36
N MET A 57 -2.49 -0.15 9.19
CA MET A 57 -2.29 -0.53 10.60
C MET A 57 -3.15 0.27 11.59
N THR A 58 -3.82 1.34 11.17
CA THR A 58 -4.65 2.20 12.04
C THR A 58 -6.09 2.37 11.55
N GLY A 59 -6.38 1.99 10.30
CA GLY A 59 -7.69 2.20 9.67
C GLY A 59 -8.00 3.67 9.37
N ARG A 60 -7.01 4.58 9.45
CA ARG A 60 -7.17 6.04 9.27
C ARG A 60 -6.27 6.55 8.15
N HIS A 61 -6.72 7.57 7.41
CA HIS A 61 -5.92 8.15 6.33
C HIS A 61 -4.62 8.80 6.86
N PRO A 62 -3.57 8.96 6.03
CA PRO A 62 -2.29 9.52 6.46
C PRO A 62 -2.37 10.85 7.20
N HIS A 63 -3.25 11.75 6.75
CA HIS A 63 -3.42 13.05 7.39
C HIS A 63 -4.22 13.01 8.69
N GLN A 64 -5.01 11.95 8.89
CA GLN A 64 -5.71 11.70 10.16
C GLN A 64 -4.81 11.02 11.18
N ASN A 65 -3.97 10.07 10.75
CA ASN A 65 -3.06 9.34 11.63
C ASN A 65 -1.72 10.05 11.86
N GLY A 66 -1.47 11.19 11.20
CA GLY A 66 -0.27 12.01 11.38
C GLY A 66 0.92 11.61 10.50
N MET A 67 0.87 10.45 9.82
CA MET A 67 1.96 9.96 9.00
C MET A 67 1.98 10.60 7.61
N LEU A 68 2.39 11.87 7.55
CA LEU A 68 2.35 12.66 6.32
C LEU A 68 3.54 12.45 5.38
N GLY A 69 4.56 11.69 5.81
CA GLY A 69 5.74 11.33 5.03
C GLY A 69 6.43 10.07 5.57
N LEU A 70 7.69 9.86 5.19
CA LEU A 70 8.43 8.62 5.47
C LEU A 70 8.93 8.54 6.91
N ALA A 71 8.84 7.37 7.55
CA ALA A 71 9.25 7.14 8.95
C ALA A 71 10.73 7.51 9.17
N HIS A 72 11.60 6.95 8.34
CA HIS A 72 13.04 7.26 8.29
C HIS A 72 13.37 8.69 7.83
N GLY A 73 12.35 9.50 7.51
CA GLY A 73 12.42 10.94 7.25
C GLY A 73 12.01 11.80 8.44
N ASN A 74 11.92 11.22 9.65
CA ASN A 74 11.43 11.84 10.89
C ASN A 74 9.93 12.21 10.86
N TRP A 75 9.14 11.52 10.05
CA TRP A 75 7.67 11.54 10.17
C TRP A 75 7.23 10.44 11.11
N GLU A 76 6.16 10.70 11.83
CA GLU A 76 5.70 9.78 12.86
C GLU A 76 4.17 9.82 12.96
N VAL A 77 3.59 8.66 13.24
CA VAL A 77 2.17 8.55 13.57
C VAL A 77 1.84 9.31 14.85
N GLY A 78 0.61 9.78 14.95
CA GLY A 78 0.08 10.46 16.12
C GLY A 78 0.35 9.69 17.42
N PRO A 79 0.65 10.37 18.54
CA PRO A 79 1.00 9.72 19.80
C PRO A 79 -0.15 8.93 20.44
N HIS A 80 -1.37 9.09 19.94
CA HIS A 80 -2.59 8.45 20.45
C HIS A 80 -3.18 7.44 19.46
N GLU A 81 -2.51 7.19 18.33
CA GLU A 81 -2.95 6.19 17.37
C GLU A 81 -2.84 4.79 17.97
N ARG A 82 -3.89 4.00 17.78
CA ARG A 82 -3.96 2.60 18.19
C ARG A 82 -3.71 1.71 16.99
N PHE A 83 -2.81 0.77 17.13
CA PHE A 83 -2.41 -0.10 16.04
C PHE A 83 -3.16 -1.43 16.05
N LEU A 84 -3.28 -2.04 14.87
CA LEU A 84 -3.89 -3.35 14.69
C LEU A 84 -3.40 -4.42 15.68
N PRO A 85 -2.09 -4.59 15.94
CA PRO A 85 -1.61 -5.61 16.89
C PRO A 85 -2.11 -5.35 18.31
N GLU A 86 -2.12 -4.09 18.76
CA GLU A 86 -2.63 -3.72 20.09
C GLU A 86 -4.10 -4.10 20.25
N LEU A 87 -4.93 -3.79 19.23
CA LEU A 87 -6.36 -4.08 19.24
C LEU A 87 -6.65 -5.58 19.19
N LEU A 88 -5.88 -6.33 18.39
CA LEU A 88 -5.98 -7.79 18.36
C LEU A 88 -5.55 -8.42 19.69
N GLY A 89 -4.51 -7.88 20.33
CA GLY A 89 -4.08 -8.29 21.66
C GLY A 89 -5.18 -8.11 22.72
N GLU A 90 -5.96 -7.02 22.64
CA GLU A 90 -7.13 -6.82 23.51
C GLU A 90 -8.25 -7.84 23.27
N ALA A 91 -8.35 -8.37 22.04
CA ALA A 91 -9.26 -9.46 21.69
C ALA A 91 -8.73 -10.85 22.08
N GLY A 92 -7.52 -10.91 22.65
CA GLY A 92 -6.90 -12.14 23.15
C GLY A 92 -5.97 -12.83 22.15
N TYR A 93 -5.55 -12.16 21.07
CA TYR A 93 -4.53 -12.68 20.17
C TYR A 93 -3.12 -12.54 20.76
N GLU A 94 -2.26 -13.55 20.60
CA GLU A 94 -0.81 -13.32 20.73
C GLU A 94 -0.28 -12.71 19.42
N THR A 95 0.43 -11.59 19.50
CA THR A 95 0.79 -10.79 18.33
C THR A 95 2.28 -10.81 18.01
N HIS A 96 2.60 -11.16 16.76
CA HIS A 96 3.95 -11.41 16.28
C HIS A 96 4.25 -10.52 15.07
N ARG A 97 5.46 -9.97 15.03
CA ARG A 97 6.00 -9.28 13.87
C ARG A 97 7.23 -9.98 13.33
N PHE A 98 7.26 -10.21 12.02
CA PHE A 98 8.41 -10.73 11.28
C PHE A 98 8.80 -9.76 10.16
N GLY A 99 10.09 -9.52 10.00
CA GLY A 99 10.60 -8.67 8.93
C GLY A 99 10.19 -7.20 9.08
N LEU A 100 9.81 -6.56 7.97
CA LEU A 100 9.69 -5.11 7.86
C LEU A 100 8.37 -4.55 8.40
N GLN A 101 8.39 -3.43 9.14
CA GLN A 101 7.18 -2.62 9.41
C GLN A 101 7.13 -1.29 8.64
N HIS A 102 8.19 -0.49 8.67
CA HIS A 102 8.30 0.84 8.02
C HIS A 102 7.18 1.86 8.31
N VAL A 103 6.51 1.78 9.47
CA VAL A 103 5.47 2.69 9.97
C VAL A 103 6.00 3.72 10.98
N THR A 104 6.96 3.36 11.84
CA THR A 104 7.51 4.22 12.91
C THR A 104 9.02 3.99 13.07
N GLU A 105 9.73 4.96 13.63
CA GLU A 105 11.13 4.79 14.09
C GLU A 105 11.21 4.13 15.49
N PHE A 106 10.07 3.94 16.17
CA PHE A 106 9.95 3.39 17.53
C PHE A 106 9.10 2.10 17.54
N PRO A 107 9.64 0.94 17.12
CA PRO A 107 8.86 -0.29 16.93
C PRO A 107 8.09 -0.77 18.17
N GLU A 108 8.56 -0.44 19.37
CA GLU A 108 7.87 -0.73 20.63
C GLU A 108 6.48 -0.07 20.74
N ARG A 109 6.21 0.98 19.97
CA ARG A 109 4.90 1.64 19.92
C ARG A 109 3.86 0.86 19.12
N LEU A 110 4.26 -0.11 18.32
CA LEU A 110 3.34 -0.88 17.47
C LEU A 110 2.51 -1.90 18.25
N GLY A 111 2.88 -2.19 19.51
CA GLY A 111 2.08 -3.01 20.41
C GLY A 111 2.13 -4.52 20.15
N TYR A 112 3.13 -5.02 19.42
CA TYR A 112 3.34 -6.47 19.27
C TYR A 112 3.88 -7.10 20.56
N ASP A 113 3.39 -8.29 20.91
CA ASP A 113 3.91 -9.09 22.03
C ASP A 113 5.32 -9.60 21.73
N ARG A 114 5.56 -10.04 20.49
CA ARG A 114 6.85 -10.56 20.02
C ARG A 114 7.28 -9.93 18.70
N THR A 115 8.56 -9.60 18.61
CA THR A 115 9.21 -9.09 17.40
C THR A 115 10.36 -10.01 17.02
N HIS A 116 10.36 -10.45 15.77
CA HIS A 116 11.34 -11.36 15.20
C HIS A 116 12.16 -10.61 14.15
N ASN A 117 13.49 -10.63 14.34
CA ASN A 117 14.49 -10.28 13.33
C ASN A 117 14.48 -8.85 12.75
N GLU A 118 14.05 -7.82 13.51
CA GLU A 118 14.14 -6.42 13.06
C GLU A 118 15.12 -5.56 13.88
N GLU A 119 15.87 -4.72 13.16
CA GLU A 119 16.47 -3.49 13.68
C GLU A 119 15.65 -2.28 13.18
N SER A 120 15.43 -1.27 14.03
CA SER A 120 14.63 -0.08 13.66
C SER A 120 15.13 0.60 12.38
N LEU A 121 14.21 0.93 11.47
CA LEU A 121 14.50 1.75 10.29
C LEU A 121 14.52 3.23 10.65
N THR A 122 15.71 3.75 10.91
CA THR A 122 15.98 5.17 11.16
C THR A 122 16.79 5.77 10.02
N SER A 123 16.90 7.10 9.99
CA SER A 123 17.78 7.79 9.04
C SER A 123 19.28 7.39 9.13
N GLU A 124 19.71 6.78 10.24
CA GLU A 124 21.09 6.33 10.45
C GLU A 124 21.28 4.82 10.20
N THR A 125 20.21 4.09 9.90
CA THR A 125 20.24 2.63 9.77
C THR A 125 20.97 2.23 8.48
N PRO A 126 22.00 1.35 8.54
CA PRO A 126 22.69 0.88 7.34
C PRO A 126 21.76 0.09 6.43
N THR A 127 22.01 0.12 5.11
CA THR A 127 21.22 -0.64 4.13
C THR A 127 21.24 -2.16 4.34
N SER A 128 22.21 -2.69 5.10
CA SER A 128 22.26 -4.11 5.46
C SER A 128 21.09 -4.57 6.33
N VAL A 129 20.36 -3.65 6.97
CA VAL A 129 19.15 -4.00 7.75
C VAL A 129 18.10 -4.72 6.90
N HIS A 130 18.08 -4.42 5.60
CA HIS A 130 17.14 -5.03 4.67
C HIS A 130 17.41 -6.52 4.42
N GLU A 131 18.62 -7.02 4.76
CA GLU A 131 18.96 -8.44 4.60
C GLU A 131 18.13 -9.36 5.52
N GLY A 132 17.83 -8.91 6.74
CA GLY A 132 16.96 -9.64 7.66
C GLY A 132 15.48 -9.61 7.28
N ALA A 133 15.09 -8.72 6.37
CA ALA A 133 13.71 -8.57 5.90
C ALA A 133 13.45 -9.21 4.53
N ARG A 134 14.41 -9.94 3.96
CA ARG A 134 14.26 -10.62 2.65
C ARG A 134 13.23 -11.74 2.73
N ALA A 135 12.39 -11.86 1.71
CA ALA A 135 11.22 -12.75 1.71
C ALA A 135 11.53 -14.20 2.12
N ARG A 136 12.54 -14.84 1.51
CA ARG A 136 12.94 -16.22 1.85
C ARG A 136 13.42 -16.35 3.29
N THR A 137 14.22 -15.40 3.78
CA THR A 137 14.73 -15.41 5.16
C THR A 137 13.59 -15.25 6.17
N VAL A 138 12.72 -14.26 5.97
CA VAL A 138 11.58 -14.00 6.85
C VAL A 138 10.61 -15.18 6.83
N ALA A 139 10.39 -15.80 5.67
CA ALA A 139 9.53 -16.97 5.55
C ALA A 139 10.11 -18.20 6.27
N ASP A 140 11.43 -18.42 6.19
CA ASP A 140 12.10 -19.48 6.96
C ASP A 140 11.95 -19.23 8.47
N ASP A 141 12.10 -17.98 8.94
CA ASP A 141 11.90 -17.63 10.36
C ASP A 141 10.46 -17.91 10.83
N VAL A 142 9.46 -17.61 10.00
CA VAL A 142 8.05 -17.92 10.29
C VAL A 142 7.84 -19.43 10.34
N ALA A 143 8.39 -20.18 9.38
CA ALA A 143 8.26 -21.64 9.34
C ALA A 143 8.91 -22.31 10.57
N GLU A 144 10.12 -21.90 10.94
CA GLU A 144 10.81 -22.41 12.14
C GLU A 144 10.04 -22.07 13.43
N TRP A 145 9.44 -20.87 13.50
CA TRP A 145 8.61 -20.48 14.64
C TRP A 145 7.33 -21.31 14.76
N LEU A 146 6.63 -21.56 13.64
CA LEU A 146 5.46 -22.43 13.60
C LEU A 146 5.81 -23.87 14.01
N GLU A 147 6.89 -24.44 13.45
CA GLU A 147 7.36 -25.79 13.81
C GLU A 147 7.73 -25.91 15.30
N ALA A 148 8.26 -24.83 15.89
CA ALA A 148 8.58 -24.81 17.32
C ALA A 148 7.34 -24.81 18.22
N GLY A 149 6.16 -24.43 17.70
CA GLY A 149 4.93 -24.28 18.47
C GLY A 149 5.04 -23.24 19.59
N ASP A 150 5.86 -22.19 19.39
CA ASP A 150 6.10 -21.12 20.37
C ASP A 150 5.07 -19.99 20.20
N HIS A 151 3.79 -20.36 20.28
CA HIS A 151 2.65 -19.45 20.18
C HIS A 151 1.44 -19.96 20.98
N ASP A 152 0.64 -19.01 21.46
CA ASP A 152 -0.67 -19.22 22.05
C ASP A 152 -1.78 -18.89 21.04
N ASP A 153 -2.89 -19.62 21.14
CA ASP A 153 -4.04 -19.44 20.24
C ASP A 153 -5.08 -18.47 20.83
N PRO A 154 -5.68 -17.58 20.00
CA PRO A 154 -5.36 -17.34 18.59
C PRO A 154 -4.10 -16.47 18.40
N LEU A 155 -3.38 -16.65 17.29
CA LEU A 155 -2.23 -15.82 16.92
C LEU A 155 -2.53 -14.82 15.81
N PHE A 156 -1.80 -13.70 15.82
CA PHE A 156 -1.69 -12.76 14.70
C PHE A 156 -0.21 -12.60 14.32
N ALA A 157 0.15 -12.88 13.07
CA ALA A 157 1.49 -12.67 12.53
C ALA A 157 1.47 -11.65 11.40
N SER A 158 2.18 -10.53 11.58
CA SER A 158 2.46 -9.55 10.53
C SER A 158 3.83 -9.87 9.92
N VAL A 159 3.85 -10.22 8.64
CA VAL A 159 5.03 -10.71 7.92
C VAL A 159 5.37 -9.74 6.80
N GLY A 160 6.39 -8.90 7.02
CA GLY A 160 6.79 -7.86 6.08
C GLY A 160 8.02 -8.24 5.27
N PHE A 161 7.87 -8.31 3.95
CA PHE A 161 8.97 -8.55 3.02
C PHE A 161 9.59 -7.25 2.50
N PHE A 162 10.90 -7.27 2.30
CA PHE A 162 11.67 -6.17 1.72
C PHE A 162 11.44 -6.05 0.20
N GLU A 163 11.41 -7.19 -0.50
CA GLU A 163 11.09 -7.21 -1.92
C GLU A 163 9.70 -6.58 -2.15
N LEU A 164 9.49 -5.79 -3.20
CA LEU A 164 10.35 -5.42 -4.34
C LEU A 164 11.10 -4.09 -4.19
N HIS A 165 11.40 -3.59 -2.99
CA HIS A 165 12.03 -2.26 -2.87
C HIS A 165 13.40 -2.19 -3.60
N ARG A 166 13.68 -1.05 -4.23
CA ARG A 166 14.97 -0.78 -4.90
C ARG A 166 16.11 -0.65 -3.89
N ILE A 167 17.32 -1.02 -4.29
CA ILE A 167 18.53 -0.81 -3.49
C ILE A 167 19.37 0.33 -4.08
N ALA A 168 20.11 1.01 -3.20
CA ALA A 168 21.13 1.97 -3.62
C ALA A 168 22.34 1.23 -4.20
N VAL A 169 22.83 1.69 -5.35
CA VAL A 169 24.03 1.20 -6.04
C VAL A 169 24.92 2.37 -6.44
N ASP A 170 26.18 2.12 -6.80
CA ASP A 170 27.11 3.17 -7.24
C ASP A 170 26.55 4.05 -8.37
N SER A 171 25.71 3.44 -9.21
CA SER A 171 25.07 4.09 -10.34
C SER A 171 23.68 4.67 -10.03
N GLY A 172 23.29 4.85 -8.76
CA GLY A 172 21.97 5.37 -8.37
C GLY A 172 21.14 4.33 -7.62
N PHE A 173 20.03 3.89 -8.22
CA PHE A 173 19.17 2.86 -7.65
C PHE A 173 18.83 1.80 -8.69
N SER A 174 18.73 0.55 -8.26
CA SER A 174 18.31 -0.57 -9.10
C SER A 174 17.53 -1.59 -8.29
N PHE A 175 16.80 -2.46 -8.97
CA PHE A 175 16.38 -3.72 -8.37
C PHE A 175 17.61 -4.62 -8.24
N ASP A 176 17.63 -5.46 -7.20
CA ASP A 176 18.78 -6.31 -6.85
C ASP A 176 18.83 -7.59 -7.71
N GLY A 177 18.57 -7.44 -9.02
CA GLY A 177 18.37 -8.55 -9.95
C GLY A 177 19.55 -9.52 -10.03
N GLU A 178 20.79 -9.08 -9.78
CA GLU A 178 21.98 -9.95 -9.79
C GLU A 178 21.98 -10.99 -8.65
N ARG A 179 21.26 -10.71 -7.56
CA ARG A 179 21.09 -11.65 -6.45
C ARG A 179 20.10 -12.77 -6.79
N TYR A 180 19.21 -12.53 -7.74
CA TYR A 180 18.15 -13.45 -8.14
C TYR A 180 18.43 -13.97 -9.54
N ASP A 181 17.73 -15.02 -9.97
CA ASP A 181 17.83 -15.55 -11.33
C ASP A 181 17.02 -14.67 -12.31
N ALA A 182 17.33 -13.37 -12.36
CA ALA A 182 16.63 -12.39 -13.19
C ALA A 182 16.74 -12.75 -14.69
N PRO A 183 15.65 -12.61 -15.46
CA PRO A 183 15.66 -12.85 -16.90
C PRO A 183 16.52 -11.83 -17.65
N ASP A 184 16.78 -12.12 -18.93
CA ASP A 184 17.36 -11.15 -19.86
C ASP A 184 16.35 -9.98 -20.05
N PRO A 185 16.77 -8.69 -19.94
CA PRO A 185 15.92 -7.54 -20.24
C PRO A 185 15.24 -7.56 -21.61
N ASP A 186 15.82 -8.21 -22.61
CA ASP A 186 15.18 -8.34 -23.93
C ASP A 186 14.07 -9.40 -23.95
N ALA A 187 13.94 -10.21 -22.89
CA ALA A 187 12.95 -11.28 -22.75
C ALA A 187 11.71 -10.89 -21.92
N VAL A 188 11.70 -9.74 -21.25
CA VAL A 188 10.56 -9.30 -20.42
C VAL A 188 9.50 -8.54 -21.23
N GLU A 189 8.26 -8.56 -20.73
CA GLU A 189 7.16 -7.78 -21.29
C GLU A 189 7.16 -6.34 -20.72
N PRO A 190 6.90 -5.30 -21.54
CA PRO A 190 6.83 -3.93 -21.05
C PRO A 190 5.57 -3.71 -20.21
N LEU A 191 5.66 -2.86 -19.19
CA LEU A 191 4.50 -2.37 -18.44
C LEU A 191 3.64 -1.46 -19.32
N GLU A 192 2.34 -1.74 -19.44
CA GLU A 192 1.45 -1.04 -20.39
C GLU A 192 1.39 0.48 -20.20
N PHE A 193 1.57 0.97 -18.97
CA PHE A 193 1.57 2.40 -18.64
C PHE A 193 2.93 3.09 -18.89
N LEU A 194 3.94 2.37 -19.39
CA LEU A 194 5.28 2.89 -19.69
C LEU A 194 5.69 2.64 -21.15
N PRO A 195 6.56 3.49 -21.72
CA PRO A 195 7.12 3.22 -23.03
C PRO A 195 8.11 2.06 -22.98
N ASP A 196 8.19 1.30 -24.07
CA ASP A 196 9.17 0.24 -24.22
C ASP A 196 10.57 0.83 -24.50
N ARG A 197 11.43 0.84 -23.47
CA ARG A 197 12.80 1.37 -23.53
C ARG A 197 13.79 0.48 -22.76
N PRO A 198 15.08 0.46 -23.13
CA PRO A 198 16.05 -0.46 -22.52
C PRO A 198 16.22 -0.32 -21.00
N GLY A 199 16.24 0.91 -20.46
CA GLY A 199 16.34 1.14 -19.02
C GLY A 199 15.10 0.68 -18.26
N ILE A 200 13.92 0.86 -18.85
CA ILE A 200 12.64 0.34 -18.32
C ILE A 200 12.63 -1.20 -18.31
N ARG A 201 13.02 -1.84 -19.43
CA ARG A 201 13.15 -3.30 -19.51
C ARG A 201 14.15 -3.87 -18.50
N SER A 202 15.28 -3.19 -18.31
CA SER A 202 16.30 -3.58 -17.32
C SER A 202 15.74 -3.56 -15.89
N ASP A 203 14.92 -2.57 -15.56
CA ASP A 203 14.28 -2.48 -14.25
C ASP A 203 13.23 -3.59 -14.08
N ILE A 204 12.41 -3.86 -15.11
CA ILE A 204 11.41 -4.94 -15.09
C ILE A 204 12.10 -6.31 -14.89
N ALA A 205 13.19 -6.58 -15.59
CA ALA A 205 13.92 -7.84 -15.43
C ALA A 205 14.47 -8.01 -14.00
N GLY A 206 14.97 -6.95 -13.39
CA GLY A 206 15.39 -6.97 -11.99
C GLY A 206 14.23 -7.22 -11.03
N MET A 207 13.05 -6.65 -11.31
CA MET A 207 11.82 -6.93 -10.55
C MET A 207 11.42 -8.39 -10.66
N ASP A 208 11.34 -8.96 -11.87
CA ASP A 208 10.91 -10.35 -12.10
C ASP A 208 11.76 -11.35 -11.30
N GLY A 209 13.08 -11.13 -11.23
CA GLY A 209 13.98 -11.92 -10.40
C GLY A 209 13.61 -11.84 -8.91
N MET A 210 13.34 -10.64 -8.39
CA MET A 210 12.96 -10.43 -6.99
C MET A 210 11.56 -10.98 -6.66
N VAL A 211 10.60 -10.92 -7.59
CA VAL A 211 9.24 -11.46 -7.41
C VAL A 211 9.28 -12.96 -7.10
N SER A 212 10.18 -13.71 -7.73
CA SER A 212 10.33 -15.16 -7.46
C SER A 212 10.61 -15.45 -5.98
N ALA A 213 11.35 -14.58 -5.29
CA ALA A 213 11.62 -14.75 -3.87
C ALA A 213 10.41 -14.43 -2.98
N ILE A 214 9.53 -13.51 -3.41
CA ILE A 214 8.25 -13.27 -2.76
C ILE A 214 7.37 -14.51 -2.90
N ASP A 215 7.26 -15.06 -4.11
CA ASP A 215 6.46 -16.27 -4.38
C ASP A 215 6.94 -17.46 -3.55
N ASP A 216 8.26 -17.70 -3.53
CA ASP A 216 8.86 -18.73 -2.68
C ASP A 216 8.55 -18.50 -1.19
N GLY A 217 8.69 -17.26 -0.71
CA GLY A 217 8.43 -16.92 0.69
C GLY A 217 6.97 -17.15 1.09
N VAL A 218 6.02 -16.77 0.24
CA VAL A 218 4.60 -17.07 0.44
C VAL A 218 4.37 -18.58 0.45
N GLY A 219 4.96 -19.31 -0.50
CA GLY A 219 4.90 -20.77 -0.57
C GLY A 219 5.42 -21.46 0.69
N THR A 220 6.56 -21.02 1.22
CA THR A 220 7.14 -21.55 2.48
C THR A 220 6.19 -21.34 3.67
N ILE A 221 5.56 -20.17 3.79
CA ILE A 221 4.60 -19.88 4.88
C ILE A 221 3.35 -20.76 4.75
N VAL A 222 2.82 -20.91 3.54
CA VAL A 222 1.67 -21.81 3.26
C VAL A 222 2.03 -23.25 3.61
N ASP A 223 3.15 -23.75 3.09
CA ASP A 223 3.62 -25.12 3.33
C ASP A 223 3.82 -25.35 4.86
N ALA A 224 4.32 -24.36 5.61
CA ALA A 224 4.47 -24.45 7.08
C ALA A 224 3.13 -24.52 7.82
N LEU A 225 2.16 -23.67 7.46
CA LEU A 225 0.80 -23.72 8.04
C LEU A 225 0.12 -25.07 7.78
N GLU A 226 0.32 -25.66 6.61
CA GLU A 226 -0.19 -27.00 6.28
C GLU A 226 0.49 -28.11 7.08
N ASN A 227 1.82 -28.08 7.18
CA ASN A 227 2.61 -29.09 7.88
C ASN A 227 2.28 -29.15 9.38
N GLU A 228 2.05 -27.98 10.00
CA GLU A 228 1.69 -27.87 11.41
C GLU A 228 0.18 -28.02 11.67
N GLY A 229 -0.61 -28.24 10.62
CA GLY A 229 -2.06 -28.47 10.73
C GLY A 229 -2.87 -27.24 11.13
N LEU A 230 -2.34 -26.03 10.87
CA LEU A 230 -2.97 -24.74 11.19
C LEU A 230 -3.74 -24.14 10.01
N ALA A 231 -3.60 -24.69 8.80
CA ALA A 231 -4.14 -24.09 7.57
C ALA A 231 -5.66 -23.83 7.59
N GLU A 232 -6.49 -24.77 8.07
CA GLU A 232 -7.96 -24.60 8.09
C GLU A 232 -8.43 -23.56 9.14
N ASP A 233 -7.62 -23.35 10.18
CA ASP A 233 -7.88 -22.41 11.28
C ASP A 233 -7.23 -21.03 11.05
N THR A 234 -6.53 -20.83 9.93
CA THR A 234 -5.79 -19.59 9.63
C THR A 234 -6.37 -18.83 8.45
N LEU A 235 -6.70 -17.56 8.67
CA LEU A 235 -6.89 -16.58 7.61
C LEU A 235 -5.52 -16.09 7.14
N LEU A 236 -5.12 -16.49 5.94
CA LEU A 236 -3.94 -15.98 5.26
C LEU A 236 -4.33 -14.82 4.34
N LEU A 237 -3.74 -13.66 4.60
CA LEU A 237 -3.88 -12.42 3.84
C LEU A 237 -2.55 -12.11 3.14
N PHE A 238 -2.59 -11.89 1.83
CA PHE A 238 -1.47 -11.33 1.06
C PHE A 238 -1.86 -9.97 0.49
N THR A 239 -1.06 -8.94 0.77
CA THR A 239 -1.31 -7.58 0.30
C THR A 239 -0.02 -6.80 0.00
N THR A 240 -0.15 -5.58 -0.51
CA THR A 240 0.97 -4.64 -0.68
C THR A 240 0.58 -3.25 -0.23
N GLU A 241 1.59 -2.45 0.08
CA GLU A 241 1.39 -1.09 0.58
C GLU A 241 1.11 -0.07 -0.52
N HIS A 242 1.59 -0.23 -1.75
CA HIS A 242 1.29 0.66 -2.86
C HIS A 242 1.83 0.09 -4.18
N GLY A 243 1.64 0.86 -5.27
CA GLY A 243 2.10 0.52 -6.60
C GLY A 243 3.61 0.42 -6.78
N LEU A 244 4.03 0.04 -7.99
CA LEU A 244 5.42 -0.23 -8.33
C LEU A 244 6.36 0.96 -8.10
N ALA A 245 7.62 0.69 -7.74
CA ALA A 245 8.71 1.68 -7.77
C ALA A 245 9.17 2.00 -9.21
N MET A 246 8.21 2.44 -10.03
CA MET A 246 8.37 2.75 -11.44
C MET A 246 7.79 4.15 -11.76
N PRO A 247 8.22 4.81 -12.84
CA PRO A 247 7.64 6.10 -13.23
C PRO A 247 6.11 5.97 -13.43
N ARG A 248 5.34 7.03 -13.13
CA ARG A 248 3.86 7.04 -13.09
C ARG A 248 3.21 6.14 -12.01
N ALA A 249 3.97 5.40 -11.21
CA ALA A 249 3.45 4.59 -10.12
C ALA A 249 3.74 5.26 -8.76
N LYS A 250 4.72 4.76 -8.00
CA LYS A 250 5.15 5.31 -6.70
C LYS A 250 5.28 6.84 -6.73
N GLY A 251 4.68 7.49 -5.73
CA GLY A 251 4.63 8.94 -5.61
C GLY A 251 3.54 9.64 -6.44
N THR A 252 2.63 8.91 -7.09
CA THR A 252 1.52 9.47 -7.87
C THR A 252 0.17 8.85 -7.48
N CYS A 253 -0.94 9.56 -7.69
CA CYS A 253 -2.28 9.02 -7.46
C CYS A 253 -2.90 8.34 -8.70
N PHE A 254 -2.10 8.05 -9.73
CA PHE A 254 -2.50 7.17 -10.82
C PHE A 254 -2.74 5.75 -10.31
N ASP A 255 -3.57 4.96 -10.99
CA ASP A 255 -3.93 3.59 -10.61
C ASP A 255 -2.66 2.74 -10.45
N ALA A 256 -1.68 2.91 -11.33
CA ALA A 256 -0.37 2.25 -11.21
C ALA A 256 0.37 2.54 -9.87
N GLY A 257 0.08 3.65 -9.20
CA GLY A 257 0.65 4.06 -7.91
C GLY A 257 -0.19 3.69 -6.69
N ILE A 258 -1.50 3.48 -6.85
CA ILE A 258 -2.42 3.24 -5.73
C ILE A 258 -3.13 1.89 -5.77
N GLU A 259 -3.06 1.14 -6.86
CA GLU A 259 -3.58 -0.22 -6.91
C GLU A 259 -2.67 -1.18 -6.14
N ALA A 260 -3.28 -2.05 -5.36
CA ALA A 260 -2.59 -3.02 -4.52
C ALA A 260 -3.20 -4.41 -4.68
N ALA A 261 -2.37 -5.44 -4.66
CA ALA A 261 -2.84 -6.81 -4.52
C ALA A 261 -3.54 -7.00 -3.16
N LEU A 262 -4.61 -7.79 -3.16
CA LEU A 262 -5.30 -8.24 -1.96
C LEU A 262 -5.89 -9.62 -2.21
N LEU A 263 -5.30 -10.62 -1.56
CA LEU A 263 -5.74 -12.02 -1.57
C LEU A 263 -6.06 -12.44 -0.14
N MET A 264 -7.15 -13.16 0.06
CA MET A 264 -7.54 -13.71 1.36
C MET A 264 -7.99 -15.16 1.20
N ALA A 265 -7.39 -16.07 1.94
CA ALA A 265 -7.73 -17.49 1.92
C ALA A 265 -7.82 -18.07 3.34
N GLN A 266 -8.80 -18.96 3.53
CA GLN A 266 -8.90 -19.82 4.70
C GLN A 266 -9.53 -21.14 4.24
N PRO A 267 -8.72 -22.18 3.98
CA PRO A 267 -9.21 -23.48 3.52
C PRO A 267 -10.37 -24.01 4.38
N GLY A 268 -11.41 -24.52 3.71
CA GLY A 268 -12.61 -25.05 4.37
C GLY A 268 -13.63 -24.00 4.85
N THR A 269 -13.25 -22.73 4.93
CA THR A 269 -14.11 -21.63 5.42
C THR A 269 -14.43 -20.59 4.34
N ILE A 270 -13.43 -20.12 3.60
CA ILE A 270 -13.59 -19.20 2.48
C ILE A 270 -13.74 -19.99 1.18
N ALA A 271 -14.71 -19.61 0.34
CA ALA A 271 -14.93 -20.25 -0.94
C ALA A 271 -13.78 -19.93 -1.93
N SER A 272 -13.20 -20.99 -2.50
CA SER A 272 -12.06 -20.90 -3.42
C SER A 272 -12.43 -20.30 -4.79
N GLY A 273 -11.47 -19.62 -5.40
CA GLY A 273 -11.51 -19.13 -6.78
C GLY A 273 -12.45 -17.96 -6.99
N ARG A 274 -12.78 -17.22 -5.93
CA ARG A 274 -13.71 -16.10 -6.00
C ARG A 274 -12.97 -14.81 -6.37
N VAL A 275 -13.58 -14.03 -7.25
CA VAL A 275 -13.14 -12.67 -7.57
C VAL A 275 -14.17 -11.69 -7.01
N VAL A 276 -13.70 -10.70 -6.26
CA VAL A 276 -14.50 -9.58 -5.75
C VAL A 276 -14.07 -8.33 -6.49
N ASP A 277 -15.04 -7.69 -7.14
CA ASP A 277 -14.83 -6.44 -7.88
C ASP A 277 -15.36 -5.23 -7.09
N ASP A 278 -15.70 -5.32 -5.82
CA ASP A 278 -16.08 -4.14 -5.03
C ASP A 278 -14.91 -3.15 -4.90
N LEU A 279 -15.20 -1.84 -4.84
CA LEU A 279 -14.18 -0.83 -4.49
C LEU A 279 -13.80 -1.00 -3.01
N VAL A 280 -12.54 -1.32 -2.76
CA VAL A 280 -11.98 -1.56 -1.41
C VAL A 280 -10.76 -0.67 -1.19
N SER A 281 -10.62 -0.13 0.01
CA SER A 281 -9.45 0.63 0.44
C SER A 281 -8.62 -0.12 1.49
N ASN A 282 -7.31 0.16 1.62
CA ASN A 282 -6.49 -0.47 2.66
C ASN A 282 -6.96 -0.20 4.10
N VAL A 283 -7.66 0.92 4.35
CA VAL A 283 -8.34 1.16 5.64
C VAL A 283 -9.49 0.20 5.91
N ASP A 284 -10.11 -0.37 4.86
CA ASP A 284 -11.15 -1.39 5.00
C ASP A 284 -10.59 -2.74 5.42
N VAL A 285 -9.33 -3.04 5.06
CA VAL A 285 -8.65 -4.27 5.48
C VAL A 285 -8.50 -4.26 7.00
N PHE A 286 -8.07 -3.13 7.57
CA PHE A 286 -8.02 -2.93 9.03
C PHE A 286 -9.38 -3.21 9.69
N ALA A 287 -10.45 -2.55 9.20
CA ALA A 287 -11.80 -2.72 9.73
C ALA A 287 -12.30 -4.17 9.62
N THR A 288 -11.95 -4.84 8.52
CA THR A 288 -12.32 -6.25 8.27
C THR A 288 -11.61 -7.20 9.22
N LEU A 289 -10.31 -6.99 9.50
CA LEU A 289 -9.57 -7.83 10.43
C LEU A 289 -10.08 -7.67 11.87
N LEU A 290 -10.45 -6.46 12.30
CA LEU A 290 -11.07 -6.25 13.61
C LEU A 290 -12.44 -6.94 13.72
N ASP A 291 -13.27 -6.87 12.68
CA ASP A 291 -14.56 -7.57 12.63
C ASP A 291 -14.39 -9.10 12.74
N ILE A 292 -13.46 -9.69 11.97
CA ILE A 292 -13.18 -11.13 12.01
C ILE A 292 -12.65 -11.58 13.37
N ALA A 293 -11.79 -10.78 13.98
CA ALA A 293 -11.20 -11.06 15.29
C ALA A 293 -12.14 -10.77 16.47
N ASP A 294 -13.30 -10.15 16.23
CA ASP A 294 -14.16 -9.58 17.27
C ASP A 294 -13.40 -8.58 18.18
N ALA A 295 -12.49 -7.81 17.59
CA ALA A 295 -11.61 -6.87 18.28
C ALA A 295 -12.19 -5.44 18.36
N PRO A 296 -11.93 -4.69 19.44
CA PRO A 296 -12.52 -3.35 19.64
C PRO A 296 -12.28 -2.41 18.46
N VAL A 297 -13.30 -1.67 18.05
CA VAL A 297 -13.20 -0.70 16.94
C VAL A 297 -13.02 0.72 17.50
N PRO A 298 -11.91 1.42 17.21
CA PRO A 298 -11.71 2.82 17.63
C PRO A 298 -12.84 3.75 17.16
N GLY A 299 -13.27 4.66 18.04
CA GLY A 299 -14.38 5.59 17.82
C GLY A 299 -15.77 4.99 18.05
N VAL A 300 -15.95 3.68 17.82
CA VAL A 300 -17.20 2.95 18.06
C VAL A 300 -17.26 2.40 19.48
N ASP A 301 -16.23 1.65 19.89
CA ASP A 301 -16.20 0.91 21.16
C ASP A 301 -15.29 1.57 22.22
N THR A 302 -14.44 2.51 21.80
CA THR A 302 -13.42 3.13 22.65
C THR A 302 -13.41 4.65 22.54
N ASP A 303 -12.86 5.33 23.54
CA ASP A 303 -12.53 6.76 23.45
C ASP A 303 -11.40 6.92 22.39
N GLY A 304 -11.72 7.48 21.23
CA GLY A 304 -10.79 7.67 20.11
C GLY A 304 -11.47 8.32 18.91
N ASP A 305 -10.68 8.69 17.90
CA ASP A 305 -11.25 9.17 16.64
C ASP A 305 -11.72 7.99 15.78
N ASP A 306 -12.77 8.21 14.99
CA ASP A 306 -13.34 7.20 14.10
C ASP A 306 -12.32 6.68 13.07
N ILE A 307 -12.40 5.38 12.78
CA ILE A 307 -11.70 4.79 11.63
C ILE A 307 -12.37 5.19 10.30
N ALA A 308 -11.60 5.24 9.23
CA ALA A 308 -12.09 5.55 7.88
C ALA A 308 -12.60 4.30 7.12
N GLY A 309 -12.24 3.10 7.59
CA GLY A 309 -12.56 1.82 6.98
C GLY A 309 -13.99 1.33 7.26
N GLN A 310 -14.48 0.45 6.40
CA GLN A 310 -15.66 -0.38 6.63
C GLN A 310 -15.32 -1.86 6.39
N SER A 311 -15.83 -2.75 7.23
CA SER A 311 -15.59 -4.18 7.04
C SER A 311 -16.24 -4.69 5.76
N PHE A 312 -15.49 -5.45 4.97
CA PHE A 312 -15.98 -6.23 3.84
C PHE A 312 -16.02 -7.73 4.14
N ALA A 313 -15.96 -8.15 5.41
CA ALA A 313 -16.03 -9.56 5.80
C ALA A 313 -17.23 -10.34 5.16
N PRO A 314 -18.41 -9.73 4.91
CA PRO A 314 -19.48 -10.41 4.19
C PRO A 314 -19.15 -10.83 2.74
N GLN A 315 -18.08 -10.27 2.15
CA GLN A 315 -17.51 -10.68 0.87
C GLN A 315 -16.57 -11.87 0.99
N LEU A 316 -16.17 -12.31 2.19
CA LEU A 316 -15.27 -13.45 2.39
C LEU A 316 -16.05 -14.74 2.68
N PHE A 317 -17.06 -14.68 3.55
CA PHE A 317 -17.74 -15.85 4.07
C PHE A 317 -19.10 -16.12 3.41
N ASP A 318 -19.35 -17.37 3.05
CA ASP A 318 -20.64 -17.80 2.53
C ASP A 318 -21.75 -17.63 3.58
N GLY A 319 -22.81 -16.88 3.23
CA GLY A 319 -23.86 -16.44 4.16
C GLY A 319 -23.62 -15.06 4.78
N GLY A 320 -22.45 -14.44 4.53
CA GLY A 320 -22.10 -13.07 4.85
C GLY A 320 -22.14 -12.70 6.34
N ASN A 321 -21.79 -13.64 7.21
CA ASN A 321 -21.58 -13.37 8.63
C ASN A 321 -20.12 -13.71 8.99
N SER A 322 -19.35 -12.72 9.46
CA SER A 322 -17.97 -12.91 9.94
C SER A 322 -17.91 -13.71 11.25
N GLY A 323 -19.03 -13.82 11.97
CA GLY A 323 -19.08 -14.43 13.29
C GLY A 323 -18.62 -13.50 14.42
N GLY A 324 -18.13 -12.29 14.11
CA GLY A 324 -17.77 -11.26 15.08
C GLY A 324 -18.98 -10.52 15.67
N ALA A 325 -18.91 -10.13 16.93
CA ALA A 325 -19.93 -9.36 17.64
C ALA A 325 -19.89 -7.86 17.28
N ASN A 326 -18.80 -7.36 16.69
CA ASN A 326 -18.61 -5.94 16.30
C ASN A 326 -19.35 -5.52 15.02
N GLY A 327 -20.35 -6.29 14.62
CA GLY A 327 -21.36 -5.84 13.67
C GLY A 327 -21.03 -6.17 12.23
N ALA A 328 -20.88 -7.47 11.94
CA ALA A 328 -21.37 -7.98 10.66
C ALA A 328 -22.86 -7.66 10.54
N ALA A 329 -23.13 -6.49 9.99
CA ALA A 329 -24.31 -6.29 9.19
C ALA A 329 -24.26 -7.44 8.17
N GLY A 330 -25.07 -8.49 8.37
CA GLY A 330 -25.05 -9.68 7.52
C GLY A 330 -25.11 -9.28 6.04
N LYS A 331 -24.73 -10.15 5.10
CA LYS A 331 -24.60 -9.86 3.64
C LYS A 331 -25.50 -8.76 3.07
N ASP A 332 -26.78 -8.73 3.48
CA ASP A 332 -27.80 -7.75 3.10
C ASP A 332 -27.54 -6.29 3.54
N ALA A 333 -26.58 -6.04 4.43
CA ALA A 333 -26.28 -4.74 5.01
C ALA A 333 -24.88 -4.22 4.68
N TYR A 334 -24.00 -5.05 4.12
CA TYR A 334 -22.78 -4.57 3.46
C TYR A 334 -23.14 -3.76 2.21
N LYS A 335 -22.53 -2.59 2.06
CA LYS A 335 -22.64 -1.76 0.86
C LYS A 335 -21.24 -1.47 0.34
N PRO A 336 -20.90 -1.89 -0.89
CA PRO A 336 -19.65 -1.50 -1.52
C PRO A 336 -19.46 0.01 -1.50
N ARG A 337 -18.20 0.46 -1.42
CA ARG A 337 -17.88 1.87 -1.63
C ARG A 337 -18.30 2.29 -3.02
N ASP A 338 -18.86 3.48 -3.14
CA ASP A 338 -19.01 4.16 -4.43
C ASP A 338 -17.75 4.93 -4.83
N ARG A 339 -16.85 5.19 -3.86
CA ARG A 339 -15.60 5.92 -4.02
C ARG A 339 -14.52 5.55 -2.99
N VAL A 340 -13.26 5.73 -3.38
CA VAL A 340 -12.08 5.65 -2.50
C VAL A 340 -11.25 6.92 -2.62
N PHE A 341 -10.47 7.21 -1.58
CA PHE A 341 -9.62 8.39 -1.49
C PHE A 341 -8.16 8.01 -1.26
N SER A 342 -7.26 8.72 -1.93
CA SER A 342 -5.82 8.55 -1.79
C SER A 342 -5.12 9.91 -1.77
N GLY A 343 -3.94 9.98 -1.14
CA GLY A 343 -3.20 11.22 -1.09
C GLY A 343 -1.77 11.07 -0.59
N MET A 344 -0.99 12.12 -0.83
CA MET A 344 0.38 12.24 -0.33
C MET A 344 0.65 13.69 0.04
N THR A 345 1.49 13.92 1.04
CA THR A 345 1.88 15.27 1.48
C THR A 345 3.39 15.46 1.34
N TRP A 346 4.18 14.52 1.85
CA TRP A 346 5.63 14.49 1.71
C TRP A 346 6.13 13.12 1.27
N HIS A 347 7.09 13.09 0.35
CA HIS A 347 8.03 11.97 0.18
C HIS A 347 9.45 12.53 0.42
N ASP A 348 10.32 12.52 -0.59
CA ASP A 348 11.60 13.24 -0.59
C ASP A 348 11.43 14.75 -0.89
N ARG A 349 10.23 15.16 -1.32
CA ARG A 349 9.83 16.55 -1.55
C ARG A 349 8.43 16.81 -1.03
N TYR A 350 8.12 18.10 -0.83
CA TYR A 350 6.74 18.51 -0.58
C TYR A 350 5.91 18.26 -1.83
N ASN A 351 4.98 17.31 -1.74
CA ASN A 351 4.09 16.93 -2.82
C ASN A 351 2.66 16.70 -2.30
N PRO A 352 1.96 17.76 -1.87
CA PRO A 352 0.55 17.68 -1.50
C PRO A 352 -0.30 17.39 -2.75
N ILE A 353 -0.87 16.19 -2.77
CA ILE A 353 -1.75 15.65 -3.80
C ILE A 353 -2.89 14.89 -3.11
N ARG A 354 -4.12 15.04 -3.61
CA ARG A 354 -5.31 14.29 -3.15
C ARG A 354 -6.09 13.80 -4.36
N ALA A 355 -6.67 12.62 -4.24
CA ALA A 355 -7.44 11.99 -5.30
C ALA A 355 -8.69 11.32 -4.76
N ILE A 356 -9.73 11.32 -5.58
CA ILE A 356 -10.97 10.57 -5.41
C ILE A 356 -11.15 9.70 -6.65
N ARG A 357 -11.44 8.41 -6.43
CA ARG A 357 -11.67 7.42 -7.48
C ARG A 357 -13.02 6.74 -7.24
N THR A 358 -13.88 6.76 -8.25
CA THR A 358 -15.14 6.00 -8.33
C THR A 358 -14.94 4.74 -9.16
N ASP A 359 -16.01 4.03 -9.52
CA ASP A 359 -15.92 2.87 -10.41
C ASP A 359 -15.36 3.24 -11.79
N ARG A 360 -15.77 4.39 -12.32
CA ARG A 360 -15.42 4.87 -13.66
C ARG A 360 -14.50 6.09 -13.68
N TRP A 361 -14.70 7.05 -12.79
CA TRP A 361 -14.03 8.35 -12.87
C TRP A 361 -12.97 8.50 -11.79
N LYS A 362 -11.86 9.16 -12.12
CA LYS A 362 -10.89 9.63 -11.13
C LYS A 362 -10.58 11.10 -11.30
N TYR A 363 -10.59 11.81 -10.17
CA TYR A 363 -10.17 13.20 -10.09
C TYR A 363 -8.96 13.32 -9.16
N ILE A 364 -7.93 14.04 -9.62
CA ILE A 364 -6.70 14.31 -8.86
C ILE A 364 -6.54 15.83 -8.73
N ARG A 365 -6.29 16.29 -7.51
CA ARG A 365 -5.94 17.66 -7.19
C ARG A 365 -4.49 17.74 -6.74
N ASN A 366 -3.68 18.46 -7.50
CA ASN A 366 -2.31 18.81 -7.15
C ASN A 366 -2.30 20.17 -6.46
N PHE A 367 -1.70 20.27 -5.28
CA PHE A 367 -1.64 21.52 -4.51
C PHE A 367 -0.26 22.19 -4.57
N TRP A 368 0.66 21.67 -5.39
CA TRP A 368 2.02 22.19 -5.51
C TRP A 368 2.59 22.12 -6.92
N HIS A 369 3.51 23.04 -7.21
CA HIS A 369 4.22 23.14 -8.48
C HIS A 369 5.30 22.07 -8.57
N LEU A 370 5.02 20.99 -9.31
CA LEU A 370 5.97 19.91 -9.56
C LEU A 370 5.98 19.52 -11.05
N PRO A 371 6.99 18.75 -11.49
CA PRO A 371 7.01 18.08 -12.78
C PRO A 371 5.70 17.37 -13.14
N ALA A 372 5.46 17.18 -14.45
CA ALA A 372 4.26 16.54 -15.00
C ALA A 372 4.00 15.16 -14.38
N VAL A 373 5.06 14.39 -14.13
CA VAL A 373 5.02 13.17 -13.31
C VAL A 373 6.14 13.27 -12.29
N TYR A 374 5.78 13.37 -11.01
CA TYR A 374 6.75 13.30 -9.93
C TYR A 374 7.33 11.89 -9.82
N MET A 375 8.65 11.79 -9.76
CA MET A 375 9.37 10.55 -9.46
C MET A 375 10.11 10.74 -8.13
N THR A 376 9.89 9.80 -7.21
CA THR A 376 10.63 9.71 -5.95
C THR A 376 12.12 9.50 -6.23
N THR A 377 13.01 9.82 -5.27
CA THR A 377 14.47 9.80 -5.53
C THR A 377 14.98 8.44 -6.03
N ASP A 378 14.48 7.33 -5.49
CA ASP A 378 14.79 5.96 -5.90
C ASP A 378 14.34 5.67 -7.35
N VAL A 379 13.18 6.17 -7.77
CA VAL A 379 12.70 6.04 -9.14
C VAL A 379 13.44 6.99 -10.07
N PHE A 380 13.62 8.25 -9.69
CA PHE A 380 14.28 9.28 -10.49
C PHE A 380 15.72 8.89 -10.83
N CYS A 381 16.44 8.29 -9.89
CA CYS A 381 17.83 7.88 -10.05
C CYS A 381 17.99 6.45 -10.64
N SER A 382 16.89 5.78 -11.01
CA SER A 382 16.91 4.47 -11.66
C SER A 382 17.20 4.54 -13.17
N ALA A 383 17.39 3.38 -13.80
CA ALA A 383 17.49 3.29 -15.25
C ALA A 383 16.20 3.76 -15.95
N ALA A 384 15.03 3.29 -15.51
CA ALA A 384 13.73 3.71 -16.03
C ALA A 384 13.50 5.22 -15.87
N GLY A 385 13.81 5.76 -14.68
CA GLY A 385 13.62 7.18 -14.39
C GLY A 385 14.42 8.08 -15.32
N ARG A 386 15.70 7.77 -15.52
CA ARG A 386 16.61 8.55 -16.40
C ARG A 386 16.12 8.66 -17.82
N GLU A 387 15.52 7.60 -18.36
CA GLU A 387 14.98 7.62 -19.72
C GLU A 387 13.76 8.55 -19.85
N LEU A 388 13.10 8.87 -18.75
CA LEU A 388 11.86 9.66 -18.73
C LEU A 388 12.04 11.06 -18.13
N HIS A 389 13.26 11.47 -17.76
CA HIS A 389 13.53 12.80 -17.22
C HIS A 389 13.05 13.92 -18.15
N GLU A 390 13.43 13.90 -19.42
CA GLU A 390 13.05 14.96 -20.36
C GLU A 390 11.54 15.05 -20.56
N GLU A 391 10.88 13.88 -20.66
CA GLU A 391 9.45 13.78 -20.91
C GLU A 391 8.61 14.26 -19.72
N TYR A 392 8.97 13.84 -18.50
CA TYR A 392 8.17 14.09 -17.31
C TYR A 392 8.59 15.35 -16.53
N TYR A 393 9.86 15.77 -16.62
CA TYR A 393 10.38 16.96 -15.93
C TYR A 393 10.51 18.18 -16.86
N GLY A 394 10.24 18.03 -18.15
CA GLY A 394 10.21 19.14 -19.09
C GLY A 394 8.98 20.05 -18.99
N ARG A 395 7.96 19.65 -18.23
CA ARG A 395 6.69 20.40 -18.06
C ARG A 395 6.21 20.33 -16.61
N GLN A 396 5.41 21.31 -16.22
CA GLN A 396 4.71 21.31 -14.95
C GLN A 396 3.43 20.48 -15.04
N ARG A 397 3.07 19.75 -13.97
CA ARG A 397 1.76 19.10 -13.86
C ARG A 397 0.61 20.12 -13.79
N PRO A 398 -0.58 19.77 -14.30
CA PRO A 398 -1.79 20.56 -14.09
C PRO A 398 -2.22 20.52 -12.61
N TYR A 399 -2.98 21.51 -12.15
CA TYR A 399 -3.53 21.47 -10.79
C TYR A 399 -4.73 20.54 -10.65
N GLU A 400 -5.48 20.33 -11.73
CA GLU A 400 -6.63 19.44 -11.79
C GLU A 400 -6.42 18.41 -12.88
N GLU A 401 -6.72 17.16 -12.55
CA GLU A 401 -6.74 16.06 -13.50
C GLU A 401 -8.05 15.30 -13.38
N LEU A 402 -8.68 14.98 -14.51
CA LEU A 402 -9.87 14.14 -14.58
C LEU A 402 -9.66 13.07 -15.65
N TYR A 403 -9.92 11.82 -15.27
CA TYR A 403 -9.78 10.65 -16.14
C TYR A 403 -11.07 9.82 -16.17
N ASP A 404 -11.49 9.43 -17.37
CA ASP A 404 -12.52 8.41 -17.60
C ASP A 404 -11.83 7.05 -17.71
N LEU A 405 -11.84 6.26 -16.64
CA LEU A 405 -11.08 5.01 -16.56
C LEU A 405 -11.68 3.88 -17.40
N GLU A 406 -12.92 4.02 -17.88
CA GLU A 406 -13.49 3.11 -18.88
C GLU A 406 -12.90 3.36 -20.27
N ALA A 407 -12.69 4.63 -20.63
CA ALA A 407 -12.17 5.03 -21.94
C ALA A 407 -10.63 5.08 -21.98
N ASP A 408 -10.01 5.44 -20.87
CA ASP A 408 -8.57 5.62 -20.68
C ASP A 408 -8.11 5.01 -19.35
N PRO A 409 -8.04 3.66 -19.27
CA PRO A 409 -7.66 2.95 -18.04
C PRO A 409 -6.21 3.20 -17.60
N LEU A 410 -5.38 3.80 -18.47
CA LEU A 410 -3.98 4.11 -18.19
C LEU A 410 -3.75 5.59 -17.85
N GLU A 411 -4.81 6.40 -17.77
CA GLU A 411 -4.79 7.80 -17.33
C GLU A 411 -3.82 8.67 -18.15
N ARG A 412 -3.88 8.55 -19.47
CA ARG A 412 -3.05 9.28 -20.44
C ARG A 412 -3.65 10.61 -20.86
N GLU A 413 -4.98 10.72 -20.89
CA GLU A 413 -5.72 11.88 -21.38
C GLU A 413 -6.39 12.61 -20.22
N ASN A 414 -5.76 13.68 -19.73
CA ASN A 414 -6.38 14.54 -18.72
C ASN A 414 -7.49 15.39 -19.34
N LEU A 415 -8.74 15.05 -19.04
CA LEU A 415 -9.93 15.72 -19.54
C LEU A 415 -10.16 17.12 -18.93
N ALA A 416 -9.56 17.42 -17.78
CA ALA A 416 -9.61 18.75 -17.16
C ALA A 416 -8.69 19.78 -17.85
N ALA A 417 -7.75 19.32 -18.68
CA ALA A 417 -6.79 20.16 -19.42
C ALA A 417 -6.72 19.81 -20.92
N GLY A 418 -7.68 19.04 -21.42
CA GLY A 418 -7.70 18.49 -22.77
C GLY A 418 -8.16 19.46 -23.86
N ASP A 419 -8.54 18.90 -25.02
CA ASP A 419 -8.93 19.67 -26.21
C ASP A 419 -10.28 20.40 -26.07
N ASP A 420 -11.16 19.90 -25.18
CA ASP A 420 -12.46 20.51 -24.87
C ASP A 420 -12.71 20.49 -23.34
N PRO A 421 -11.98 21.32 -22.56
CA PRO A 421 -12.09 21.34 -21.10
C PRO A 421 -13.43 21.89 -20.60
N ASP A 422 -14.24 22.45 -21.51
CA ASP A 422 -15.56 23.02 -21.27
C ASP A 422 -16.69 22.09 -21.79
N ASP A 423 -16.39 20.82 -22.11
CA ASP A 423 -17.43 19.81 -22.39
C ASP A 423 -18.38 19.70 -21.17
N PRO A 424 -19.68 19.99 -21.31
CA PRO A 424 -20.57 20.10 -20.16
C PRO A 424 -20.71 18.81 -19.34
N ALA A 425 -20.57 17.64 -19.96
CA ALA A 425 -20.67 16.37 -19.25
C ALA A 425 -19.45 16.12 -18.37
N THR A 426 -18.26 16.32 -18.94
CA THR A 426 -16.97 16.21 -18.25
C THR A 426 -16.83 17.26 -17.15
N GLU A 427 -17.24 18.50 -17.41
CA GLU A 427 -17.23 19.59 -16.43
C GLU A 427 -18.12 19.27 -15.22
N THR A 428 -19.31 18.71 -15.45
CA THR A 428 -20.22 18.33 -14.35
C THR A 428 -19.57 17.28 -13.45
N VAL A 429 -18.97 16.23 -14.03
CA VAL A 429 -18.30 15.18 -13.26
C VAL A 429 -17.08 15.72 -12.50
N ARG A 430 -16.25 16.56 -13.15
CA ARG A 430 -15.10 17.22 -12.52
C ARG A 430 -15.54 17.98 -11.27
N ASP A 431 -16.58 18.79 -11.41
CA ASP A 431 -17.03 19.70 -10.36
C ASP A 431 -17.68 18.96 -9.18
N GLU A 432 -18.41 17.87 -9.46
CA GLU A 432 -18.94 16.95 -8.45
C GLU A 432 -17.80 16.29 -7.66
N LEU A 433 -16.86 15.62 -8.35
CA LEU A 433 -15.75 14.94 -7.68
C LEU A 433 -14.81 15.90 -6.95
N ARG A 434 -14.60 17.11 -7.48
CA ARG A 434 -13.85 18.16 -6.77
C ARG A 434 -14.53 18.56 -5.48
N THR A 435 -15.85 18.73 -5.51
CA THR A 435 -16.63 19.09 -4.32
C THR A 435 -16.52 17.97 -3.29
N ASP A 436 -16.75 16.73 -3.70
CA ASP A 436 -16.68 15.56 -2.83
C ASP A 436 -15.29 15.36 -2.22
N LEU A 437 -14.22 15.62 -2.98
CA LEU A 437 -12.85 15.57 -2.47
C LEU A 437 -12.62 16.62 -1.39
N LEU A 438 -13.08 17.85 -1.60
CA LEU A 438 -12.92 18.93 -0.62
C LEU A 438 -13.78 18.70 0.64
N GLU A 439 -14.99 18.16 0.49
CA GLU A 439 -15.85 17.77 1.62
C GLU A 439 -15.21 16.64 2.42
N TRP A 440 -14.61 15.64 1.77
CA TRP A 440 -13.85 14.60 2.46
C TRP A 440 -12.63 15.17 3.19
N MET A 441 -11.87 16.09 2.57
CA MET A 441 -10.74 16.76 3.24
C MET A 441 -11.19 17.52 4.49
N ASP A 442 -12.32 18.23 4.44
CA ASP A 442 -12.88 18.95 5.59
C ASP A 442 -13.37 17.98 6.68
N ALA A 443 -14.14 16.97 6.29
CA ALA A 443 -14.67 15.96 7.20
C ALA A 443 -13.58 15.14 7.90
N THR A 444 -12.41 15.01 7.29
CA THR A 444 -11.25 14.29 7.84
C THR A 444 -10.19 15.22 8.41
N ALA A 445 -10.50 16.50 8.58
CA ALA A 445 -9.62 17.52 9.15
C ALA A 445 -8.22 17.57 8.50
N ASP A 446 -8.18 17.52 7.16
CA ASP A 446 -6.92 17.56 6.42
C ASP A 446 -6.18 18.89 6.70
N PRO A 447 -4.97 18.85 7.31
CA PRO A 447 -4.23 20.06 7.69
C PRO A 447 -3.82 20.90 6.48
N LEU A 448 -3.86 20.34 5.27
CA LEU A 448 -3.63 21.09 4.04
C LEU A 448 -4.67 22.22 3.81
N LEU A 449 -5.86 22.11 4.40
CA LEU A 449 -6.88 23.16 4.35
C LEU A 449 -6.51 24.40 5.18
N GLU A 450 -5.63 24.24 6.17
CA GLU A 450 -5.14 25.35 7.01
C GLU A 450 -3.88 26.02 6.41
N GLY A 451 -3.21 25.36 5.48
CA GLY A 451 -2.03 25.88 4.78
C GLY A 451 -0.98 24.81 4.49
N PRO A 452 0.23 25.22 4.06
CA PRO A 452 1.31 24.27 3.80
C PRO A 452 1.71 23.49 5.05
N VAL A 453 1.81 22.17 4.93
CA VAL A 453 2.22 21.28 6.02
C VAL A 453 3.73 21.11 6.00
N LEU A 454 4.42 21.59 7.04
CA LEU A 454 5.87 21.55 7.14
C LEU A 454 6.34 20.33 7.96
N PRO A 455 7.51 19.76 7.67
CA PRO A 455 8.06 18.66 8.45
C PRO A 455 8.51 19.15 9.83
N ASN A 456 8.52 18.24 10.80
CA ASN A 456 8.89 18.53 12.20
C ASN A 456 10.30 19.14 12.35
N ASN A 457 11.19 18.88 11.40
CA ASN A 457 12.57 19.35 11.35
C ASN A 457 12.81 20.43 10.27
N TRP A 458 11.79 21.20 9.88
CA TRP A 458 11.90 22.19 8.79
C TRP A 458 13.12 23.12 8.95
N GLU A 459 13.43 23.53 10.18
CA GLU A 459 14.57 24.40 10.52
C GLU A 459 15.94 23.75 10.20
N THR A 460 16.00 22.41 10.19
CA THR A 460 17.21 21.60 9.98
C THR A 460 17.33 21.07 8.55
N VAL A 461 16.22 20.96 7.80
CA VAL A 461 16.18 20.54 6.38
C VAL A 461 16.46 21.74 5.44
N HIS A 462 16.14 22.96 5.86
CA HIS A 462 16.33 24.18 5.08
C HIS A 462 17.79 24.55 4.67
N PRO A 463 18.89 24.21 5.38
CA PRO A 463 20.21 24.74 5.00
C PRO A 463 20.80 24.17 3.70
N ARG A 464 20.15 23.19 3.04
CA ARG A 464 20.62 22.59 1.77
C ARG A 464 19.74 22.84 0.54
N LEU A 465 18.58 23.47 0.72
CA LEU A 465 17.72 23.90 -0.39
C LEU A 465 17.70 25.42 -0.35
N GLU A 466 18.33 26.05 -1.35
CA GLU A 466 18.37 27.50 -1.48
C GLU A 466 16.93 28.04 -1.65
N ASP A 467 16.47 28.68 -0.57
CA ASP A 467 15.39 29.66 -0.41
C ASP A 467 14.56 30.12 -1.63
N ASP A 468 13.41 29.47 -1.87
CA ASP A 468 12.37 29.90 -2.84
C ASP A 468 11.40 30.98 -2.27
N ARG A 469 11.68 31.60 -1.12
CA ARG A 469 10.73 32.55 -0.47
C ARG A 469 10.56 33.88 -1.20
N ASP A 470 11.43 34.23 -2.15
CA ASP A 470 11.32 35.48 -2.91
C ASP A 470 10.29 35.41 -4.06
N ASP A 471 9.89 34.21 -4.50
CA ASP A 471 8.92 34.04 -5.59
C ASP A 471 7.45 33.94 -5.13
N ILE A 472 7.20 33.74 -3.83
CA ILE A 472 5.83 33.63 -3.26
C ILE A 472 5.17 35.01 -3.05
N ARG A 473 5.91 36.11 -3.29
CA ARG A 473 5.39 37.49 -3.14
C ARG A 473 5.23 38.27 -4.45
N ARG A 474 5.22 37.61 -5.61
CA ARG A 474 4.98 38.27 -6.91
C ARG A 474 3.75 37.75 -7.64
#